data_AF-A0A4X1TL68-F1
#
_entry.id   AF-A0A4X1TL68-F1
#
_cell.length_a   1.000
_cell.length_b   1.000
_cell.length_c   1.000
_cell.angle_alpha   90.00
_cell.angle_beta   90.00
_cell.angle_gamma   90.00
#
_symmetry.space_group_name_H-M   'P 1'
#
loop_
_entity.id
_entity.type
_entity.pdbx_description
1 polymer ?
#
loop_
_entity_poly.entity_id
_entity_poly.type
_entity_poly.pdbx_seq_one_letter_code
_entity_poly.pdbx_strand_id
1 'polypeptide(L)'
;MATPVEVLTNVSSPLPQIIHGHVEEAARRLSKTGSTLYAVLELKKGASPEDVKKAYRRLALKYHPDKNPGDPQAAEIFKEINTAHAVLSDPKKRKIYDRHGSLGIYIYDHFGEEGVTYYFTLNSCWFKTLVLLCALLTCCCCCCCCCFCCGTLRPPPEEVAKRRYEPNVQNQPPRSGENPRQELG
;
A
#
# COMPACT_ATOMS: atom_id res chain seq x y z
N MET A 1 7.31 -6.64 -27.16
CA MET A 1 6.75 -5.31 -27.49
C MET A 1 5.42 -5.21 -26.77
N ALA A 2 5.39 -4.61 -25.59
CA ALA A 2 4.17 -4.44 -24.80
C ALA A 2 3.36 -3.26 -25.35
N THR A 3 2.03 -3.35 -25.27
CA THR A 3 1.13 -2.37 -25.91
C THR A 3 1.01 -1.07 -25.10
N PRO A 4 0.65 0.08 -25.71
CA PRO A 4 0.61 1.39 -25.04
C PRO A 4 -0.35 1.48 -23.84
N VAL A 5 -1.25 0.51 -23.67
CA VAL A 5 -2.23 0.47 -22.57
C VAL A 5 -1.61 -0.11 -21.29
N GLU A 6 -0.58 -0.93 -21.38
CA GLU A 6 0.05 -1.61 -20.22
C GLU A 6 0.99 -0.71 -19.40
N VAL A 7 1.37 0.46 -19.93
CA VAL A 7 2.34 1.34 -19.26
C VAL A 7 1.67 2.32 -18.27
N LEU A 8 0.36 2.56 -18.39
CA LEU A 8 -0.34 3.58 -17.61
C LEU A 8 -0.88 3.11 -16.25
N THR A 9 -0.79 1.83 -15.91
CA THR A 9 -1.23 1.33 -14.58
C THR A 9 -0.10 1.27 -13.54
N ASN A 10 1.14 1.58 -13.91
CA ASN A 10 2.32 1.24 -13.11
C ASN A 10 3.06 2.41 -12.44
N VAL A 11 2.40 3.54 -12.18
CA VAL A 11 3.03 4.63 -11.43
C VAL A 11 2.09 5.17 -10.35
N SER A 12 2.56 5.03 -9.10
CA SER A 12 2.12 5.71 -7.87
C SER A 12 1.03 5.01 -7.03
N SER A 13 1.46 3.99 -6.28
CA SER A 13 0.70 3.44 -5.15
C SER A 13 1.56 3.57 -3.87
N PRO A 14 1.13 4.29 -2.84
CA PRO A 14 1.93 4.59 -1.64
C PRO A 14 1.95 3.47 -0.58
N LEU A 15 1.59 2.23 -0.95
CA LEU A 15 1.58 1.10 -0.02
C LEU A 15 2.79 0.17 -0.24
N PRO A 16 3.40 -0.37 0.84
CA PRO A 16 4.54 -1.27 0.75
C PRO A 16 4.26 -2.48 -0.17
N GLN A 17 5.22 -2.79 -1.05
CA GLN A 17 5.10 -3.78 -2.14
C GLN A 17 4.64 -5.19 -1.70
N ILE A 18 4.87 -5.57 -0.44
CA ILE A 18 4.50 -6.88 0.13
C ILE A 18 2.97 -7.05 0.23
N ILE A 19 2.22 -5.95 0.36
CA ILE A 19 0.78 -5.96 0.56
C ILE A 19 0.01 -6.11 -0.75
N HIS A 20 0.56 -5.61 -1.87
CA HIS A 20 -0.12 -5.58 -3.17
C HIS A 20 -0.42 -6.99 -3.71
N GLY A 21 0.55 -7.90 -3.61
CA GLY A 21 0.37 -9.29 -4.05
C GLY A 21 -0.70 -10.04 -3.26
N HIS A 22 -0.84 -9.75 -1.96
CA HIS A 22 -1.87 -10.37 -1.13
C HIS A 22 -3.26 -9.77 -1.40
N VAL A 23 -3.37 -8.46 -1.62
CA VAL A 23 -4.65 -7.80 -1.91
C VAL A 23 -5.19 -8.20 -3.28
N GLU A 24 -4.36 -8.25 -4.32
CA GLU A 24 -4.80 -8.64 -5.68
C GLU A 24 -5.14 -10.13 -5.77
N GLU A 25 -4.35 -11.00 -5.12
CA GLU A 25 -4.68 -12.43 -5.02
C GLU A 25 -5.95 -12.65 -4.17
N ALA A 26 -6.13 -11.90 -3.07
CA ALA A 26 -7.35 -11.94 -2.28
C ALA A 26 -8.57 -11.46 -3.09
N ALA A 27 -8.44 -10.35 -3.82
CA ALA A 27 -9.50 -9.85 -4.71
C ALA A 27 -9.87 -10.88 -5.80
N ARG A 28 -8.88 -11.55 -6.38
CA ARG A 28 -9.06 -12.61 -7.39
C ARG A 28 -9.71 -13.86 -6.81
N ARG A 29 -9.34 -14.27 -5.59
CA ARG A 29 -9.97 -15.39 -4.87
C ARG A 29 -11.41 -15.08 -4.49
N LEU A 30 -11.66 -13.88 -3.96
CA LEU A 30 -13.00 -13.40 -3.61
C LEU A 30 -13.91 -13.29 -4.85
N SER A 31 -13.36 -12.95 -6.01
CA SER A 31 -14.08 -12.97 -7.29
C SER A 31 -14.49 -14.38 -7.73
N LYS A 32 -13.78 -15.42 -7.30
CA LYS A 32 -14.02 -16.81 -7.73
C LYS A 32 -15.10 -17.49 -6.90
N THR A 33 -15.26 -17.11 -5.64
CA THR A 33 -16.39 -17.51 -4.78
C THR A 33 -17.56 -16.57 -5.04
N GLY A 34 -18.39 -16.87 -6.04
CA GLY A 34 -19.58 -16.07 -6.40
C GLY A 34 -20.71 -16.08 -5.35
N SER A 35 -20.49 -16.63 -4.16
CA SER A 35 -21.45 -16.64 -3.06
C SER A 35 -21.43 -15.30 -2.31
N THR A 36 -22.56 -14.59 -2.34
CA THR A 36 -22.75 -13.40 -1.50
C THR A 36 -22.97 -13.80 -0.04
N LEU A 37 -22.56 -12.97 0.92
CA LEU A 37 -22.75 -13.26 2.36
C LEU A 37 -24.24 -13.41 2.74
N TYR A 38 -25.11 -12.68 2.04
CA TYR A 38 -26.55 -12.82 2.18
C TYR A 38 -27.04 -14.21 1.70
N ALA A 39 -26.49 -14.73 0.60
CA ALA A 39 -26.82 -16.05 0.10
C ALA A 39 -26.38 -17.17 1.05
N VAL A 40 -25.23 -17.04 1.72
CA VAL A 40 -24.76 -18.00 2.74
C VAL A 40 -25.76 -18.12 3.90
N LEU A 41 -26.38 -17.01 4.31
CA LEU A 41 -27.43 -17.00 5.34
C LEU A 41 -28.83 -17.29 4.81
N GLU A 42 -28.97 -17.62 3.52
CA GLU A 42 -30.24 -17.81 2.82
C GLU A 42 -31.16 -16.58 2.92
N LEU A 43 -30.57 -15.38 2.90
CA LEU A 43 -31.26 -14.09 2.99
C LEU A 43 -31.15 -13.29 1.69
N LYS A 44 -32.11 -12.39 1.49
CA LYS A 44 -32.04 -11.38 0.43
C LYS A 44 -31.20 -10.18 0.89
N LYS A 45 -30.57 -9.49 -0.06
CA LYS A 45 -29.88 -8.22 0.20
C LYS A 45 -30.90 -7.23 0.79
N GLY A 46 -30.56 -6.59 1.90
CA GLY A 46 -31.47 -5.67 2.61
C GLY A 46 -32.27 -6.28 3.77
N ALA A 47 -32.04 -7.55 4.12
CA ALA A 47 -32.67 -8.17 5.30
C ALA A 47 -32.40 -7.40 6.61
N SER A 48 -33.33 -7.42 7.56
CA SER A 48 -33.18 -6.71 8.83
C SER A 48 -32.06 -7.34 9.68
N PRO A 49 -31.44 -6.61 10.64
CA PRO A 49 -30.46 -7.21 11.55
C PRO A 49 -31.05 -8.37 12.38
N GLU A 50 -32.35 -8.33 12.65
CA GLU A 50 -33.05 -9.42 13.35
C GLU A 50 -33.14 -10.68 12.49
N ASP A 51 -33.42 -10.53 11.19
CA ASP A 51 -33.44 -11.65 10.24
C ASP A 51 -32.06 -12.30 10.11
N VAL A 52 -31.00 -11.49 10.06
CA VAL A 52 -29.61 -11.98 10.07
C VAL A 52 -29.33 -12.82 11.31
N LYS A 53 -29.71 -12.33 12.50
CA LYS A 53 -29.53 -13.07 13.76
C LYS A 53 -30.38 -14.34 13.81
N LYS A 54 -31.60 -14.31 13.28
CA LYS A 54 -32.50 -15.48 13.23
C LYS A 54 -31.97 -16.54 12.27
N ALA A 55 -31.54 -16.14 11.07
CA ALA A 55 -30.97 -17.04 10.08
C ALA A 55 -29.68 -17.69 10.59
N TYR A 56 -28.80 -16.90 11.21
CA TYR A 56 -27.58 -17.41 11.83
C TYR A 56 -27.87 -18.51 12.87
N ARG A 57 -28.79 -18.26 13.81
CA ARG A 57 -29.14 -19.27 14.84
C ARG A 57 -29.68 -20.57 14.23
N ARG A 58 -30.55 -20.46 13.22
CA ARG A 58 -31.13 -21.62 12.53
C ARG A 58 -30.05 -22.45 11.82
N LEU A 59 -29.16 -21.79 11.09
CA LEU A 59 -28.12 -22.46 10.30
C LEU A 59 -26.98 -22.98 11.18
N ALA A 60 -26.58 -22.22 12.21
CA ALA A 60 -25.56 -22.63 13.18
C ALA A 60 -25.96 -23.90 13.92
N LEU A 61 -27.24 -24.07 14.28
CA LEU A 61 -27.74 -25.31 14.88
C LEU A 61 -27.77 -26.48 13.89
N LYS A 62 -28.08 -26.21 12.61
CA LYS A 62 -28.13 -27.24 11.56
C LYS A 62 -26.74 -27.79 11.24
N TYR A 63 -25.75 -26.91 11.13
CA TYR A 63 -24.37 -27.25 10.75
C TYR A 63 -23.39 -27.28 11.93
N HIS A 64 -23.89 -27.37 13.17
CA HIS A 64 -23.02 -27.40 14.35
C HIS A 64 -22.09 -28.63 14.30
N PRO A 65 -20.79 -28.50 14.64
CA PRO A 65 -19.84 -29.61 14.60
C PRO A 65 -20.22 -30.77 15.53
N ASP A 66 -20.86 -30.48 16.66
CA ASP A 66 -21.36 -31.52 17.60
C ASP A 66 -22.46 -32.41 16.98
N LYS A 67 -23.32 -31.84 16.13
CA LYS A 67 -24.41 -32.58 15.47
C LYS A 67 -23.97 -33.25 14.17
N ASN A 68 -22.86 -32.80 13.60
CA ASN A 68 -22.30 -33.30 12.35
C ASN A 68 -20.83 -33.71 12.54
N PRO A 69 -20.51 -34.63 13.47
CA PRO A 69 -19.13 -35.02 13.73
C PRO A 69 -18.55 -35.73 12.50
N GLY A 70 -17.38 -35.26 12.04
CA GLY A 70 -16.66 -35.87 10.93
C GLY A 70 -17.16 -35.50 9.53
N ASP A 71 -18.12 -34.59 9.39
CA ASP A 71 -18.52 -34.04 8.09
C ASP A 71 -17.71 -32.78 7.75
N PRO A 72 -16.73 -32.85 6.82
CA PRO A 72 -15.94 -31.68 6.44
C PRO A 72 -16.78 -30.64 5.69
N GLN A 73 -17.86 -31.02 5.00
CA GLN A 73 -18.72 -30.06 4.31
C GLN A 73 -19.51 -29.22 5.30
N ALA A 74 -20.07 -29.84 6.34
CA ALA A 74 -20.75 -29.11 7.41
C ALA A 74 -19.81 -28.13 8.11
N ALA A 75 -18.54 -28.50 8.33
CA ALA A 75 -17.53 -27.63 8.92
C ALA A 75 -17.21 -26.40 8.05
N GLU A 76 -17.03 -26.59 6.74
CA GLU A 76 -16.81 -25.47 5.81
C GLU A 76 -18.03 -24.54 5.72
N ILE A 77 -19.25 -25.10 5.61
CA ILE A 77 -20.49 -24.30 5.61
C ILE A 77 -20.64 -23.53 6.93
N PHE A 78 -20.33 -24.15 8.07
CA PHE A 78 -20.39 -23.48 9.38
C PHE A 78 -19.41 -22.31 9.47
N LYS A 79 -18.21 -22.47 8.91
CA LYS A 79 -17.22 -21.40 8.79
C LYS A 79 -17.75 -20.24 7.94
N GLU A 80 -18.34 -20.53 6.79
CA GLU A 80 -18.97 -19.51 5.93
C GLU A 80 -20.11 -18.77 6.65
N ILE A 81 -20.98 -19.50 7.36
CA ILE A 81 -22.08 -18.92 8.15
C ILE A 81 -21.54 -17.96 9.22
N ASN A 82 -20.48 -18.35 9.93
CA ASN A 82 -19.85 -17.50 10.94
C ASN A 82 -19.24 -16.24 10.31
N THR A 83 -18.55 -16.36 9.18
CA THR A 83 -18.00 -15.20 8.46
C THR A 83 -19.10 -14.26 7.97
N ALA A 84 -20.18 -14.79 7.41
CA ALA A 84 -21.32 -13.98 6.96
C ALA A 84 -21.99 -13.23 8.13
N HIS A 85 -22.21 -13.91 9.25
CA HIS A 85 -22.76 -13.27 10.44
C HIS A 85 -21.81 -12.20 11.02
N ALA A 86 -20.50 -12.45 11.07
CA ALA A 86 -19.52 -11.50 11.59
C ALA A 86 -19.50 -10.18 10.81
N VAL A 87 -19.75 -10.23 9.49
CA VAL A 87 -19.82 -9.04 8.64
C VAL A 87 -21.20 -8.37 8.68
N LEU A 88 -22.29 -9.15 8.59
CA LEU A 88 -23.64 -8.61 8.45
C LEU A 88 -24.26 -8.16 9.78
N SER A 89 -23.76 -8.64 10.92
CA SER A 89 -24.20 -8.20 12.25
C SER A 89 -23.67 -6.82 12.64
N ASP A 90 -22.45 -6.46 12.19
CA ASP A 90 -21.87 -5.15 12.44
C ASP A 90 -22.37 -4.13 11.40
N PRO A 91 -23.05 -3.04 11.82
CA PRO A 91 -23.57 -2.04 10.89
C PRO A 91 -22.48 -1.34 10.07
N LYS A 92 -21.24 -1.20 10.59
CA LYS A 92 -20.12 -0.60 9.85
C LYS A 92 -19.64 -1.52 8.74
N LYS A 93 -19.30 -2.77 9.10
CA LYS A 93 -18.85 -3.79 8.13
C LYS A 93 -19.92 -4.02 7.07
N ARG A 94 -21.19 -4.12 7.46
CA ARG A 94 -22.31 -4.27 6.52
C ARG A 94 -22.37 -3.14 5.49
N LYS A 95 -22.24 -1.87 5.91
CA LYS A 95 -22.21 -0.73 4.98
C LYS A 95 -21.06 -0.83 3.98
N ILE A 96 -19.87 -1.22 4.46
CA ILE A 96 -18.69 -1.40 3.62
C ILE A 96 -18.91 -2.53 2.61
N TYR A 97 -19.43 -3.68 3.06
CA TYR A 97 -19.77 -4.81 2.18
C TYR A 97 -20.81 -4.43 1.13
N ASP A 98 -21.86 -3.70 1.52
CA ASP A 98 -22.93 -3.32 0.61
C ASP A 98 -22.46 -2.37 -0.50
N ARG A 99 -21.44 -1.53 -0.22
CA ARG A 99 -20.85 -0.56 -1.15
C ARG A 99 -19.68 -1.12 -1.97
N HIS A 100 -18.80 -1.87 -1.34
CA HIS A 100 -17.49 -2.26 -1.87
C HIS A 100 -17.31 -3.79 -1.99
N GLY A 101 -18.32 -4.56 -1.59
CA GLY A 101 -18.30 -6.01 -1.63
C GLY A 101 -17.30 -6.62 -0.66
N SER A 102 -16.87 -7.84 -0.98
CA SER A 102 -15.93 -8.63 -0.18
C SER A 102 -14.54 -7.99 -0.11
N LEU A 103 -14.10 -7.27 -1.17
CA LEU A 103 -12.83 -6.52 -1.17
C LEU A 103 -12.82 -5.42 -0.10
N GLY A 104 -13.93 -4.70 0.06
CA GLY A 104 -14.05 -3.68 1.10
C GLY A 104 -13.88 -4.26 2.51
N ILE A 105 -14.44 -5.45 2.76
CA ILE A 105 -14.28 -6.15 4.05
C ILE A 105 -12.83 -6.59 4.27
N TYR A 106 -12.18 -7.13 3.24
CA TYR A 106 -10.77 -7.52 3.33
C TYR A 106 -9.88 -6.34 3.75
N ILE A 107 -10.07 -5.18 3.10
CA ILE A 107 -9.31 -3.96 3.42
C ILE A 107 -9.66 -3.46 4.82
N TYR A 108 -10.94 -3.49 5.23
CA TYR A 108 -11.36 -3.10 6.57
C TYR A 108 -10.70 -3.95 7.66
N ASP A 109 -10.66 -5.27 7.49
CA ASP A 109 -10.08 -6.17 8.49
C ASP A 109 -8.55 -6.02 8.62
N HIS A 110 -7.85 -5.52 7.59
CA HIS A 110 -6.40 -5.32 7.62
C HIS A 110 -5.97 -3.87 7.96
N PHE A 111 -6.69 -2.88 7.45
CA PHE A 111 -6.31 -1.46 7.49
C PHE A 111 -7.34 -0.57 8.15
N GLY A 112 -8.46 -1.13 8.62
CA GLY A 112 -9.53 -0.38 9.28
C GLY A 112 -10.38 0.48 8.33
N GLU A 113 -11.22 1.31 8.94
CA GLU A 113 -12.19 2.18 8.24
C GLU A 113 -11.50 3.24 7.34
N GLU A 114 -10.38 3.79 7.83
CA GLU A 114 -9.58 4.76 7.07
C GLU A 114 -8.91 4.12 5.85
N GLY A 115 -8.41 2.88 6.00
CA GLY A 115 -7.80 2.12 4.92
C GLY A 115 -8.76 1.86 3.77
N VAL A 116 -10.02 1.53 4.07
CA VAL A 116 -11.08 1.37 3.05
C VAL A 116 -11.27 2.66 2.28
N THR A 117 -11.46 3.77 3.00
CA THR A 117 -11.69 5.09 2.39
C THR A 117 -10.51 5.48 1.51
N TYR A 118 -9.28 5.34 2.00
CA TYR A 118 -8.07 5.66 1.26
C TYR A 118 -7.92 4.81 0.01
N TYR A 119 -8.05 3.49 0.12
CA TYR A 119 -7.89 2.58 -1.01
C TYR A 119 -8.86 2.90 -2.15
N PHE A 120 -10.15 3.08 -1.86
CA PHE A 120 -11.13 3.40 -2.89
C PHE A 120 -10.97 4.83 -3.43
N THR A 121 -10.54 5.78 -2.60
CA THR A 121 -10.23 7.15 -3.03
C THR A 121 -9.01 7.17 -3.97
N LEU A 122 -7.95 6.45 -3.64
CA LEU A 122 -6.76 6.34 -4.49
C LEU A 122 -7.04 5.61 -5.80
N ASN A 123 -7.92 4.60 -5.77
CA ASN A 123 -8.30 3.88 -6.99
C ASN A 123 -9.36 4.65 -7.83
N SER A 124 -9.79 5.83 -7.38
CA SER A 124 -10.74 6.65 -8.13
C SER A 124 -10.10 7.25 -9.36
N CYS A 125 -10.88 7.33 -10.45
CA CYS A 125 -10.42 7.88 -11.73
C CYS A 125 -10.01 9.35 -11.60
N TRP A 126 -10.72 10.15 -10.78
CA TRP A 126 -10.31 11.53 -10.52
C TRP A 126 -8.91 11.57 -9.94
N PHE A 127 -8.58 10.65 -9.03
CA PHE A 127 -7.34 10.72 -8.26
C PHE A 127 -6.18 10.38 -9.15
N LYS A 128 -6.36 9.36 -10.00
CA LYS A 128 -5.43 9.05 -11.09
C LYS A 128 -5.24 10.25 -12.01
N THR A 129 -6.31 10.89 -12.48
CA THR A 129 -6.18 12.09 -13.33
C THR A 129 -5.52 13.27 -12.61
N LEU A 130 -5.79 13.45 -11.32
CA LEU A 130 -5.19 14.49 -10.50
C LEU A 130 -3.69 14.26 -10.33
N VAL A 131 -3.29 13.03 -10.01
CA VAL A 131 -1.88 12.63 -9.89
C VAL A 131 -1.17 12.77 -11.22
N LEU A 132 -1.79 12.35 -12.34
CA LEU A 132 -1.22 12.51 -13.68
C LEU A 132 -1.08 13.98 -14.07
N LEU A 133 -2.10 14.82 -13.83
CA LEU A 133 -2.05 16.26 -14.08
C LEU A 133 -0.94 16.93 -13.25
N CYS A 134 -0.88 16.62 -11.95
CA CYS A 134 0.17 17.13 -11.07
C CYS A 134 1.56 16.66 -11.49
N ALA A 135 1.72 15.41 -11.94
CA ALA A 135 2.98 14.90 -12.47
C ALA A 135 3.36 15.59 -13.78
N LEU A 136 2.41 15.88 -14.68
CA LEU A 136 2.67 16.63 -15.91
C LEU A 136 3.04 18.09 -15.63
N LEU A 137 2.37 18.74 -14.66
CA LEU A 137 2.67 20.10 -14.23
C LEU A 137 4.03 20.20 -13.53
N THR A 138 4.35 19.28 -12.61
CA THR A 138 5.65 19.26 -11.90
C THR A 138 6.80 18.83 -12.81
N CYS A 139 6.58 17.88 -13.73
CA CYS A 139 7.55 17.49 -14.75
C CYS A 139 7.81 18.63 -15.75
N CYS A 140 6.79 19.39 -16.15
CA CYS A 140 6.96 20.59 -16.98
C CYS A 140 7.79 21.67 -16.27
N CYS A 141 7.55 21.91 -14.97
CA CYS A 141 8.36 22.81 -14.17
C CYS A 141 9.81 22.30 -13.98
N CYS A 142 10.03 20.99 -13.82
CA CYS A 142 11.39 20.44 -13.73
C CYS A 142 12.12 20.48 -15.08
N CYS A 143 11.46 20.15 -16.20
CA CYS A 143 12.09 20.17 -17.53
C CYS A 143 12.34 21.59 -18.05
N CYS A 144 11.43 22.54 -17.82
CA CYS A 144 11.62 23.94 -18.22
C CYS A 144 12.66 24.66 -17.32
N CYS A 145 12.78 24.30 -16.04
CA CYS A 145 13.85 24.82 -15.17
C CYS A 145 15.21 24.15 -15.42
N CYS A 146 15.25 22.90 -15.90
CA CYS A 146 16.51 22.24 -16.26
C CYS A 146 17.12 22.79 -17.57
N CYS A 147 16.31 23.21 -18.54
CA CYS A 147 16.84 23.85 -19.74
C CYS A 147 17.44 25.24 -19.49
N PHE A 148 17.07 25.93 -18.40
CA PHE A 148 17.69 27.21 -18.01
C PHE A 148 18.74 27.09 -16.89
N CYS A 149 18.78 26.00 -16.12
CA CYS A 149 19.77 25.78 -15.05
C CYS A 149 20.89 24.78 -15.38
N CYS A 150 20.84 24.02 -16.49
CA CYS A 150 21.92 23.10 -16.87
C CYS A 150 23.04 23.74 -17.72
N GLY A 151 23.12 25.08 -17.81
CA GLY A 151 24.14 25.81 -18.57
C GLY A 151 25.47 26.07 -17.85
N THR A 152 25.62 25.80 -16.55
CA THR A 152 26.77 26.32 -15.76
C THR A 152 27.67 25.27 -15.11
N LEU A 153 27.56 23.99 -15.46
CA LEU A 153 28.48 22.95 -15.00
C LEU A 153 29.19 22.27 -16.18
N ARG A 154 29.89 23.07 -16.98
CA ARG A 154 31.04 22.55 -17.74
C ARG A 154 32.24 22.60 -16.80
N PRO A 155 32.78 21.46 -16.32
CA PRO A 155 34.02 21.50 -15.56
C PRO A 155 35.10 22.13 -16.44
N PRO A 156 35.94 23.04 -15.91
CA PRO A 156 36.98 23.68 -16.69
C PRO A 156 37.93 22.60 -17.26
N PRO A 157 38.44 22.78 -18.49
CA PRO A 157 39.36 21.82 -19.08
C PRO A 157 40.58 21.61 -18.19
N GLU A 158 41.02 20.36 -18.15
CA GLU A 158 41.97 19.72 -17.21
C GLU A 158 43.29 20.48 -16.99
N GLU A 159 43.69 21.34 -17.92
CA GLU A 159 44.89 22.19 -17.87
C GLU A 159 44.90 23.18 -16.68
N VAL A 160 43.75 23.62 -16.18
CA VAL A 160 43.67 24.62 -15.10
C VAL A 160 43.84 24.00 -13.70
N ALA A 161 43.55 22.70 -13.54
CA ALA A 161 43.61 22.02 -12.24
C ALA A 161 45.04 21.74 -11.78
N LYS A 162 46.00 21.59 -12.71
CA LYS A 162 47.39 21.25 -12.40
C LYS A 162 48.23 22.42 -11.87
N ARG A 163 47.81 23.66 -12.11
CA ARG A 163 48.54 24.86 -11.65
C ARG A 163 48.30 25.25 -10.19
N ARG A 164 47.39 24.59 -9.48
CA ARG A 164 46.99 24.99 -8.11
C ARG A 164 47.58 24.13 -6.99
N TYR A 165 48.42 23.15 -7.31
CA TYR A 165 49.10 22.30 -6.32
C TYR A 165 50.63 22.41 -6.44
N GLU A 166 51.15 23.61 -6.21
CA GLU A 166 52.53 23.77 -5.72
C GLU A 166 52.43 24.26 -4.27
N PRO A 167 52.97 23.54 -3.27
CA PRO A 167 52.95 23.99 -1.88
C PRO A 167 54.03 25.06 -1.68
N ASN A 168 53.62 26.31 -1.43
CA ASN A 168 54.54 27.40 -1.11
C ASN A 168 55.04 27.28 0.36
N VAL A 169 56.16 26.59 0.53
CA VAL A 169 56.89 26.38 1.80
C VAL A 169 57.65 27.67 2.17
N GLN A 170 57.00 28.77 2.56
CA GLN A 170 57.78 29.98 2.90
C GLN A 170 57.26 30.88 4.05
N ASN A 171 56.17 30.55 4.75
CA ASN A 171 55.64 31.45 5.80
C ASN A 171 55.22 30.73 7.10
N GLN A 172 56.17 30.11 7.82
CA GLN A 172 55.98 29.73 9.23
C GLN A 172 56.85 30.63 10.13
N PRO A 173 56.27 31.38 11.08
CA PRO A 173 57.05 32.08 12.11
C PRO A 173 57.67 31.08 13.11
N PRO A 174 58.79 31.44 13.76
CA PRO A 174 59.58 30.49 14.56
C PRO A 174 58.84 30.05 15.82
N ARG A 175 58.85 28.75 16.10
CA ARG A 175 58.44 28.21 17.40
C ARG A 175 59.52 28.47 18.44
N SER A 176 59.29 29.44 19.32
CA SER A 176 60.03 29.59 20.59
C SER A 176 59.30 28.85 21.71
N GLY A 177 59.97 27.91 22.36
CA GLY A 177 59.45 27.18 23.52
C GLY A 177 60.15 25.85 23.76
N GLU A 178 61.40 25.94 24.19
CA GLU A 178 62.32 24.86 24.54
C GLU A 178 61.93 24.17 25.86
N ASN A 179 62.01 22.83 25.93
CA ASN A 179 62.92 22.15 26.87
C ASN A 179 62.96 20.62 26.62
N PRO A 180 64.01 19.91 27.09
CA PRO A 180 64.88 19.19 26.19
C PRO A 180 64.80 17.68 26.39
N ARG A 181 65.20 16.98 25.34
CA ARG A 181 65.63 15.59 25.41
C ARG A 181 66.84 15.52 26.35
N GLN A 182 66.69 14.88 27.52
CA GLN A 182 67.82 14.25 28.18
C GLN A 182 67.81 12.78 27.81
N GLU A 183 68.82 12.41 27.03
CA GLU A 183 69.22 11.03 26.80
C GLU A 183 69.95 10.48 28.03
N LEU A 184 69.75 9.18 28.23
CA LEU A 184 70.73 8.15 28.61
C LEU A 184 71.48 8.28 29.94
N GLY A 185 71.16 7.34 30.83
CA GLY A 185 71.92 6.89 32.00
C GLY A 185 71.30 5.61 32.53
#